data_AF-A0A3M6TZG0-F1
#
_entry.id   AF-A0A3M6TZG0-F1
#
_cell.length_a   1.000
_cell.length_b   1.000
_cell.length_c   1.000
_cell.angle_alpha   90.00
_cell.angle_beta   90.00
_cell.angle_gamma   90.00
#
_symmetry.space_group_name_H-M   'P 1'
#
loop_
_entity.id
_entity.type
_entity.pdbx_description
1 polymer ?
#
loop_
_entity_poly.entity_id
_entity_poly.type
_entity_poly.pdbx_seq_one_letter_code
_entity_poly.pdbx_strand_id
1 'polypeptide(L)'
;MANMDSHLYHKMAAYRKQHCCETTLIRLKTTANSKESVTELSTHMSKTFDPLYLVLMIQNLKAYGFSDASSNLMRSFFELRRNQINL
;
A
#
# COMPACT_ATOMS: atom_id res chain seq x y z
N MET A 1 -16.81 -8.56 -4.47
CA MET A 1 -15.57 -7.79 -4.23
C MET A 1 -15.00 -8.24 -2.91
N ALA A 2 -13.76 -8.72 -2.87
CA ALA A 2 -13.12 -9.14 -1.62
C ALA A 2 -13.07 -7.94 -0.65
N ASN A 3 -13.51 -8.13 0.60
CA ASN A 3 -13.43 -7.09 1.64
C ASN A 3 -11.98 -7.02 2.17
N MET A 4 -11.09 -6.41 1.37
CA MET A 4 -9.66 -6.30 1.67
C MET A 4 -9.39 -5.46 2.93
N ASP A 5 -10.30 -4.55 3.29
CA ASP A 5 -10.12 -3.64 4.43
C ASP A 5 -9.93 -4.38 5.76
N SER A 6 -10.47 -5.60 5.89
CA SER A 6 -10.30 -6.44 7.08
C SER A 6 -8.91 -7.06 7.22
N HIS A 7 -8.16 -7.20 6.12
CA HIS A 7 -6.82 -7.77 6.10
C HIS A 7 -5.71 -6.71 6.18
N LEU A 8 -6.06 -5.43 6.06
CA LEU A 8 -5.10 -4.33 6.12
C LEU A 8 -4.74 -4.00 7.56
N TYR A 9 -3.48 -3.58 7.77
CA TYR A 9 -3.05 -3.11 9.06
C TYR A 9 -3.88 -1.89 9.49
N HIS A 10 -4.51 -1.96 10.66
CA HIS A 10 -5.46 -0.94 11.12
C HIS A 10 -4.86 0.48 11.24
N LYS A 11 -3.52 0.62 11.33
CA LYS A 11 -2.88 1.95 11.33
C LYS A 11 -2.48 2.47 9.95
N MET A 12 -2.64 1.71 8.87
CA MET A 12 -2.47 2.24 7.51
C MET A 12 -3.53 3.30 7.22
N ALA A 13 -3.10 4.43 6.66
CA ALA A 13 -3.97 5.57 6.38
C ALA A 13 -3.98 5.99 4.90
N ALA A 14 -2.86 5.85 4.18
CA ALA A 14 -2.80 6.21 2.76
C ALA A 14 -3.66 5.29 1.90
N TYR A 15 -4.30 5.84 0.86
CA TYR A 15 -5.10 5.12 -0.14
C TYR A 15 -6.29 4.31 0.41
N ARG A 16 -6.77 4.63 1.62
CA ARG A 16 -7.95 3.99 2.21
C ARG A 16 -9.15 4.92 2.24
N LYS A 17 -10.35 4.33 2.15
CA LYS A 17 -11.59 5.09 2.39
C LYS A 17 -11.58 5.61 3.82
N GLN A 18 -12.14 6.81 4.03
CA GLN A 18 -12.28 7.45 5.34
C GLN A 18 -10.96 7.80 6.05
N HIS A 19 -9.81 7.68 5.38
CA HIS A 19 -8.51 8.09 5.92
C HIS A 19 -7.87 9.16 5.04
N CYS A 20 -7.21 10.13 5.67
CA CYS A 20 -6.48 11.20 5.00
C CYS A 20 -5.26 11.66 5.83
N CYS A 21 -4.47 12.59 5.27
CA CYS A 21 -3.31 13.17 5.95
C CYS A 21 -3.68 13.79 7.30
N GLU A 22 -4.80 14.52 7.37
CA GLU A 22 -5.27 15.16 8.59
C GLU A 22 -5.57 14.14 9.69
N THR A 23 -6.34 13.08 9.38
CA THR A 23 -6.63 12.00 10.35
C THR A 23 -5.34 11.31 10.84
N THR A 24 -4.32 11.21 9.99
CA THR A 24 -3.02 10.65 10.35
C THR A 24 -2.27 11.55 11.31
N LEU A 25 -2.25 12.87 11.05
CA LEU A 25 -1.60 13.86 11.91
C LEU A 25 -2.26 13.95 13.29
N ILE A 26 -3.59 13.96 13.34
CA ILE A 26 -4.35 13.97 14.61
C ILE A 26 -3.95 12.75 15.45
N ARG A 27 -3.87 11.57 14.83
CA ARG A 27 -3.47 10.35 15.54
C ARG A 27 -2.03 10.42 16.05
N LEU A 28 -1.08 10.85 15.23
CA LEU A 28 0.33 11.00 15.64
C LEU A 28 0.46 11.97 16.82
N LYS A 29 -0.20 13.12 16.75
CA LYS A 29 -0.22 14.12 17.84
C LYS A 29 -0.83 13.56 19.12
N THR A 30 -1.93 12.81 19.02
CA THR A 30 -2.58 12.20 20.19
C THR A 30 -1.68 11.18 20.86
N THR A 31 -0.99 10.33 20.09
CA THR A 31 -0.02 9.37 20.63
C THR A 31 1.17 10.07 21.27
N ALA A 32 1.73 11.11 20.63
CA ALA A 32 2.83 11.89 21.19
C ALA A 32 2.46 12.62 22.48
N ASN A 33 1.18 13.00 22.64
CA ASN A 33 0.67 13.64 23.85
C ASN A 33 0.32 12.66 24.98
N SER A 34 0.22 11.36 24.69
CA SER A 34 0.17 10.36 25.76
C SER A 34 1.53 10.39 26.47
N LYS A 35 1.56 10.45 27.81
CA LYS A 35 2.78 10.64 28.61
C LYS A 35 3.79 9.46 28.54
N GLU A 36 3.67 8.62 27.52
CA GLU A 36 4.57 7.53 27.22
C GLU A 36 5.74 8.07 26.37
N SER A 37 6.93 7.52 26.57
CA SER A 37 8.08 7.86 25.74
C SER A 37 7.86 7.36 24.31
N VAL A 38 7.56 8.26 23.38
CA VAL A 38 7.40 7.93 21.97
C VAL A 38 8.72 8.14 21.24
N THR A 39 9.28 7.06 20.67
CA THR A 39 10.39 7.13 19.72
C THR A 39 9.86 6.98 18.31
N GLU A 40 10.18 7.92 17.42
CA GLU A 40 9.78 7.88 16.02
C GLU A 40 10.92 7.35 15.14
N LEU A 41 10.63 6.32 14.34
CA LEU A 41 11.48 5.88 13.24
C LEU A 41 10.79 6.29 11.92
N SER A 42 11.35 7.27 11.24
CA SER A 42 10.86 7.72 9.93
C SER A 42 11.67 7.06 8.81
N THR A 43 11.00 6.25 8.00
CA THR A 43 11.59 5.61 6.82
C THR A 43 10.92 6.11 5.56
N HIS A 44 11.72 6.63 4.62
CA HIS A 44 11.22 7.05 3.31
C HIS A 44 11.78 6.13 2.23
N MET A 45 10.87 5.54 1.43
CA MET A 45 11.23 4.86 0.19
C MET A 45 10.96 5.81 -0.96
N SER A 46 12.02 6.28 -1.62
CA SER A 46 11.87 7.06 -2.84
C SER A 46 11.38 6.17 -3.98
N LYS A 47 10.50 6.70 -4.84
CA LYS A 47 9.98 5.99 -6.02
C LYS A 47 9.46 4.58 -5.69
N THR A 48 8.59 4.46 -4.68
CA THR A 48 8.09 3.18 -4.13
C THR A 48 7.57 2.18 -5.16
N PHE A 49 7.15 2.63 -6.34
CA PHE A 49 6.63 1.77 -7.40
C PHE A 49 7.68 1.30 -8.42
N ASP A 50 8.81 2.00 -8.55
CA ASP A 50 9.87 1.64 -9.51
C ASP A 50 10.57 0.30 -9.14
N PRO A 51 10.91 0.01 -7.87
CA PRO A 51 11.54 -1.26 -7.49
C PRO A 51 10.53 -2.39 -7.27
N LEU A 52 9.24 -2.22 -7.59
CA LEU A 52 8.25 -3.28 -7.40
C LEU A 52 8.55 -4.48 -8.30
N TYR A 53 8.80 -5.63 -7.67
CA TYR A 53 8.94 -6.89 -8.39
C TYR A 53 7.56 -7.42 -8.80
N LEU A 54 7.23 -7.28 -10.09
CA LEU A 54 5.92 -7.61 -10.66
C LEU A 54 5.42 -9.01 -10.26
N VAL A 55 6.29 -10.02 -10.32
CA VAL A 55 5.92 -11.41 -9.99
C VAL A 55 5.45 -11.51 -8.53
N LEU A 56 6.16 -10.89 -7.58
CA LEU A 56 5.79 -10.91 -6.17
C LEU A 56 4.47 -10.17 -5.92
N MET A 57 4.26 -9.03 -6.57
CA MET A 57 3.01 -8.29 -6.44
C MET A 57 1.81 -9.10 -6.98
N ILE A 58 1.94 -9.80 -8.12
CA ILE A 58 0.87 -10.66 -8.62
C ILE A 58 0.60 -11.85 -7.68
N GLN A 59 1.64 -12.47 -7.13
CA GLN A 59 1.47 -13.54 -6.13
C GLN A 59 0.77 -13.04 -4.86
N ASN A 60 1.10 -11.83 -4.39
CA ASN A 60 0.40 -11.22 -3.27
C ASN A 60 -1.09 -11.02 -3.57
N LEU A 61 -1.46 -10.49 -4.75
CA LEU A 61 -2.87 -10.36 -5.12
C LEU A 61 -3.60 -11.71 -5.08
N LYS A 62 -3.01 -12.77 -5.63
CA LYS A 62 -3.60 -14.11 -5.55
C LYS A 62 -3.77 -14.60 -4.11
N ALA A 63 -2.78 -14.37 -3.25
CA ALA A 63 -2.84 -14.72 -1.83
C ALA A 63 -3.97 -13.97 -1.08
N TYR A 64 -4.31 -12.75 -1.51
CA TYR A 64 -5.47 -11.99 -1.00
C TYR A 64 -6.81 -12.40 -1.65
N GLY A 65 -6.86 -13.49 -2.41
CA GLY A 65 -8.09 -14.05 -2.97
C GLY A 65 -8.54 -13.40 -4.28
N PHE A 66 -7.66 -12.69 -4.99
CA PHE A 66 -7.98 -12.18 -6.32
C PHE A 66 -8.04 -13.33 -7.34
N SER A 67 -9.02 -13.26 -8.25
CA SER A 67 -9.17 -14.27 -9.30
C SER A 67 -8.00 -14.26 -10.27
N ASP A 68 -7.76 -15.37 -10.96
CA ASP A 68 -6.75 -15.44 -12.01
C ASP A 68 -7.00 -14.43 -13.13
N ALA A 69 -8.25 -14.19 -13.50
CA ALA A 69 -8.61 -13.19 -14.50
C ALA A 69 -8.17 -11.77 -14.07
N SER A 70 -8.49 -11.37 -12.83
CA SER A 70 -8.09 -10.06 -12.31
C SER A 70 -6.57 -9.95 -12.15
N SER A 71 -5.91 -11.02 -11.71
CA SER A 71 -4.45 -11.08 -11.57
C SER A 71 -3.74 -10.98 -12.93
N ASN A 72 -4.27 -11.63 -13.96
CA ASN A 72 -3.73 -11.56 -15.32
C ASN A 72 -3.92 -10.17 -15.94
N LEU A 73 -5.07 -9.52 -15.69
CA LEU A 73 -5.31 -8.14 -16.11
C LEU A 73 -4.32 -7.17 -15.46
N MET A 74 -4.06 -7.32 -14.16
CA MET A 74 -3.04 -6.50 -13.48
C MET A 74 -1.67 -6.75 -14.10
N ARG A 75 -1.29 -8.01 -14.36
CA ARG A 75 0.00 -8.34 -14.98
C ARG A 75 0.18 -7.63 -16.33
N SER A 76 -0.81 -7.72 -17.23
CA SER A 76 -0.72 -7.10 -18.56
C SER A 76 -0.62 -5.58 -18.48
N PHE A 77 -1.36 -4.95 -17.56
CA PHE A 77 -1.26 -3.50 -17.32
C PHE A 77 0.16 -3.07 -16.94
N PHE A 78 0.81 -3.78 -16.01
CA PHE A 78 2.16 -3.43 -15.58
C PHE A 78 3.24 -3.74 -16.61
N GLU A 79 3.10 -4.82 -17.39
CA GLU A 79 4.00 -5.13 -18.49
C GLU A 79 3.96 -4.06 -19.58
N LEU A 80 2.76 -3.60 -19.98
CA LEU A 80 2.59 -2.50 -20.93
C LEU A 80 3.26 -1.22 -20.45
N ARG A 81 3.09 -0.87 -19.17
CA ARG A 81 3.73 0.32 -18.59
C ARG A 81 5.24 0.22 -18.54
N ARG A 82 5.80 -0.95 -18.20
CA ARG A 82 7.25 -1.16 -18.22
C ARG A 82 7.82 -0.95 -19.62
N ASN A 83 7.11 -1.40 -20.66
CA ASN A 83 7.53 -1.24 -22.04
C ASN A 83 7.51 0.23 -22.51
N GLN A 84 6.70 1.10 -21.89
CA GLN A 84 6.63 2.53 -22.20
C GLN A 84 7.73 3.37 -21.52
N ILE A 85 8.35 2.86 -20.45
CA ILE A 85 9.41 3.58 -19.71
C ILE A 85 10.79 3.38 -20.37
N ASN A 86 10.93 2.39 -21.25
CA ASN A 86 12.17 2.08 -21.99
C ASN A 86 12.27 2.80 -23.36
N LEU A 87 11.61 3.95 -23.54
CA LEU A 87 11.68 4.81 -24.73
C LEU A 87 12.46 6.10 -24.44
#